data_AF-A0A7S1PWC2-F1
#
_entry.id   AF-A0A7S1PWC2-F1
#
_cell.length_a   1.000
_cell.length_b   1.000
_cell.length_c   1.000
_cell.angle_alpha   90.00
_cell.angle_beta   90.00
_cell.angle_gamma   90.00
#
_symmetry.space_group_name_H-M   'P 1'
#
loop_
_entity.id
_entity.type
_entity.pdbx_description
1 polymer ?
#
loop_
_entity_poly.entity_id
_entity_poly.type
_entity_poly.pdbx_seq_one_letter_code
_entity_poly.pdbx_strand_id
1 'polypeptide(L)'
;RQEETPVPVRFSRTVAAGTRTRSIEIRAVREDDVTAAVCGFVFKYDPTVPGLVEALRQELRGELEVDPESDVSIVAVVDGEGVQLNSDAAVAELLQHLDQASAKVMEVTVARQVREAMVTVSLDLHFEGETGRVQFSFRPTDTRLLDSLKQELRGDLDLEGDDALE
;
A
#
# COMPACT_ATOMS: atom_id res chain seq x y z
N ARG A 1 46.26 -34.18 5.85
CA ARG A 1 44.80 -34.04 5.81
C ARG A 1 44.39 -33.64 7.22
N GLN A 2 44.15 -32.35 7.45
CA GLN A 2 43.70 -31.83 8.75
C GLN A 2 42.19 -31.68 8.65
N GLU A 3 41.46 -32.34 9.55
CA GLU A 3 40.01 -32.20 9.70
C GLU A 3 39.74 -30.88 10.42
N GLU A 4 39.08 -29.95 9.75
CA GLU A 4 38.57 -28.72 10.34
C GLU A 4 37.31 -29.04 11.16
N THR A 5 37.44 -29.02 12.48
CA THR A 5 36.30 -29.04 13.41
C THR A 5 35.46 -27.76 13.22
N PRO A 6 34.13 -27.86 13.04
CA PRO A 6 33.29 -26.68 12.89
C PRO A 6 33.22 -25.91 14.21
N VAL A 7 33.61 -24.64 14.16
CA VAL A 7 33.49 -23.70 15.28
C VAL A 7 31.99 -23.42 15.52
N PRO A 8 31.45 -23.65 16.73
CA PRO A 8 30.07 -23.31 17.01
C PRO A 8 29.90 -21.79 17.00
N VAL A 9 29.17 -21.27 16.02
CA VAL A 9 28.76 -19.86 15.96
C VAL A 9 27.80 -19.59 17.12
N ARG A 10 28.31 -18.98 18.19
CA ARG A 10 27.47 -18.46 19.28
C ARG A 10 26.90 -17.11 18.86
N PHE A 11 25.61 -17.09 18.52
CA PHE A 11 24.85 -15.85 18.42
C PHE A 11 24.58 -15.33 19.83
N SER A 12 25.37 -14.37 20.30
CA SER A 12 25.04 -13.61 21.51
C SER A 12 24.01 -12.53 21.15
N ARG A 13 22.73 -12.80 21.42
CA ARG A 13 21.66 -11.80 21.34
C ARG A 13 21.65 -11.00 22.64
N THR A 14 22.12 -9.75 22.58
CA THR A 14 21.92 -8.78 23.64
C THR A 14 20.43 -8.44 23.71
N VAL A 15 19.73 -8.97 24.71
CA VAL A 15 18.34 -8.59 24.98
C VAL A 15 18.40 -7.31 25.80
N ALA A 16 18.14 -6.18 25.16
CA ALA A 16 17.88 -4.93 25.87
C ALA A 16 16.66 -5.14 26.79
N ALA A 17 16.77 -4.68 28.03
CA ALA A 17 15.73 -4.81 29.04
C ALA A 17 14.44 -4.13 28.56
N GLY A 18 13.34 -4.90 28.48
CA GLY A 18 11.98 -4.38 28.54
C GLY A 18 11.07 -4.47 27.30
N THR A 19 11.51 -5.00 26.16
CA THR A 19 10.64 -5.13 24.97
C THR A 19 9.86 -6.46 25.01
N ARG A 20 8.52 -6.37 25.18
CA ARG A 20 7.63 -7.54 25.08
C ARG A 20 7.38 -7.84 23.61
N THR A 21 8.37 -8.44 22.95
CA THR A 21 8.19 -8.96 21.58
C THR A 21 7.09 -10.02 21.57
N ARG A 22 6.06 -9.79 20.77
CA ARG A 22 4.95 -10.72 20.51
C ARG A 22 5.11 -11.34 19.13
N SER A 23 4.34 -12.39 18.86
CA SER A 23 4.35 -13.06 17.56
C SER A 23 2.97 -13.59 17.20
N ILE A 24 2.65 -13.53 15.91
CA ILE A 24 1.41 -14.04 15.34
C ILE A 24 1.71 -14.83 14.05
N GLU A 25 0.93 -15.87 13.76
CA GLU A 25 0.97 -16.53 12.46
C GLU A 25 0.15 -15.70 11.47
N ILE A 26 0.73 -15.40 10.31
CA ILE A 26 0.06 -14.70 9.22
C ILE A 26 -0.10 -15.68 8.07
N ARG A 27 -1.30 -15.77 7.52
CA ARG A 27 -1.59 -16.45 6.26
C ARG A 27 -2.00 -15.41 5.24
N ALA A 28 -1.15 -15.19 4.25
CA ALA A 28 -1.38 -14.18 3.26
C ALA A 28 -1.76 -14.80 1.91
N VAL A 29 -2.73 -14.20 1.26
CA VAL A 29 -3.10 -14.51 -0.13
C VAL A 29 -2.84 -13.28 -0.98
N ARG A 30 -2.06 -13.42 -2.04
CA ARG A 30 -1.90 -12.38 -3.05
C ARG A 30 -3.05 -12.48 -4.05
N GLU A 31 -3.83 -11.42 -4.14
CA GLU A 31 -4.90 -11.29 -5.14
C GLU A 31 -4.35 -10.50 -6.33
N ASP A 32 -3.89 -11.23 -7.35
CA ASP A 32 -3.55 -10.69 -8.67
C ASP A 32 -4.38 -11.41 -9.74
N ASP A 33 -4.65 -10.73 -10.85
CA ASP A 33 -5.44 -11.21 -12.00
C ASP A 33 -4.94 -12.52 -12.66
N VAL A 34 -3.76 -13.02 -12.27
CA VAL A 34 -3.06 -14.10 -12.99
C VAL A 34 -2.76 -15.33 -12.10
N THR A 35 -2.46 -15.14 -10.81
CA THR A 35 -2.11 -16.25 -9.90
C THR A 35 -2.40 -15.90 -8.44
N ALA A 36 -3.15 -16.75 -7.73
CA ALA A 36 -3.26 -16.69 -6.28
C ALA A 36 -2.01 -17.31 -5.64
N ALA A 37 -1.12 -16.48 -5.10
CA ALA A 37 -0.01 -16.95 -4.27
C ALA A 37 -0.47 -17.00 -2.81
N VAL A 38 -0.16 -18.08 -2.11
CA VAL A 38 -0.49 -18.23 -0.69
C VAL A 38 0.80 -18.46 0.08
N CYS A 39 1.04 -17.67 1.12
CA CYS A 39 2.18 -17.87 2.02
C CYS A 39 1.73 -17.86 3.49
N GLY A 40 2.57 -18.42 4.35
CA GLY A 40 2.35 -18.46 5.79
C GLY A 40 3.65 -18.21 6.53
N PHE A 41 3.68 -17.20 7.41
CA PHE A 41 4.89 -16.85 8.17
C PHE A 41 4.55 -16.35 9.58
N VAL A 42 5.56 -16.30 10.45
CA VAL A 42 5.39 -15.79 11.81
C VAL A 42 5.89 -14.35 11.88
N PHE A 43 4.97 -13.41 12.03
CA PHE A 43 5.29 -12.00 12.20
C PHE A 43 5.60 -11.71 13.67
N LYS A 44 6.80 -11.16 13.92
CA LYS A 44 7.23 -10.76 15.26
C LYS A 44 7.14 -9.24 15.36
N TYR A 45 6.48 -8.75 16.39
CA TYR A 45 6.23 -7.33 16.55
C TYR A 45 6.39 -6.88 18.00
N ASP A 46 6.61 -5.58 18.16
CA ASP A 46 6.46 -4.89 19.43
C ASP A 46 5.36 -3.84 19.27
N PRO A 47 4.24 -3.94 20.01
CA PRO A 47 3.13 -2.99 19.88
C PRO A 47 3.49 -1.57 20.36
N THR A 48 4.62 -1.39 21.02
CA THR A 48 5.12 -0.08 21.48
C THR A 48 6.00 0.62 20.44
N VAL A 49 6.40 -0.08 19.38
CA VAL A 49 7.27 0.46 18.33
C VAL A 49 6.40 0.98 17.17
N PRO A 50 6.56 2.26 16.76
CA PRO A 50 5.88 2.79 15.59
C PRO A 50 6.42 2.19 14.28
N GLY A 51 5.64 2.26 13.21
CA GLY A 51 5.96 1.67 11.91
C GLY A 51 5.54 0.21 11.78
N LEU A 52 4.57 -0.22 12.57
CA LEU A 52 4.06 -1.60 12.59
C LEU A 52 3.41 -1.99 11.25
N VAL A 53 2.65 -1.07 10.64
CA VAL A 53 2.03 -1.29 9.32
C VAL A 53 3.07 -1.45 8.23
N GLU A 54 4.14 -0.66 8.27
CA GLU A 54 5.19 -0.73 7.25
C GLU A 54 6.08 -1.97 7.45
N ALA A 55 6.37 -2.35 8.69
CA ALA A 55 7.05 -3.61 8.99
C ALA A 55 6.24 -4.82 8.47
N LEU A 56 4.92 -4.82 8.68
CA LEU A 56 4.04 -5.86 8.16
C LEU A 56 4.03 -5.89 6.62
N ARG A 57 3.96 -4.73 5.96
CA ARG A 57 4.05 -4.62 4.49
C ARG A 57 5.35 -5.17 3.96
N GLN A 58 6.47 -4.84 4.59
CA GLN A 58 7.78 -5.27 4.16
C GLN A 58 7.92 -6.80 4.21
N GLU A 59 7.48 -7.43 5.30
CA GLU A 59 7.48 -8.89 5.43
C GLU A 59 6.56 -9.54 4.39
N LEU A 60 5.34 -9.01 4.19
CA LEU A 60 4.41 -9.51 3.18
C LEU A 60 4.97 -9.39 1.75
N ARG A 61 5.64 -8.28 1.42
CA ARG A 61 6.30 -8.12 0.11
C ARG A 61 7.39 -9.18 -0.11
N GLY A 62 8.21 -9.43 0.92
CA GLY A 62 9.25 -10.44 0.87
C GLY A 62 8.69 -11.85 0.66
N GLU A 63 7.67 -12.22 1.41
CA GLU A 63 7.08 -13.57 1.39
C GLU A 63 6.19 -13.83 0.15
N LEU A 64 5.55 -12.79 -0.41
CA LEU A 64 4.70 -12.91 -1.61
C LEU A 64 5.42 -12.55 -2.91
N GLU A 65 6.75 -12.35 -2.85
CA GLU A 65 7.60 -11.93 -3.97
C GLU A 65 7.02 -10.72 -4.72
N VAL A 66 6.46 -9.77 -3.98
CA VAL A 66 5.94 -8.51 -4.55
C VAL A 66 7.10 -7.55 -4.72
N ASP A 67 7.07 -6.82 -5.84
CA ASP A 67 8.05 -5.77 -6.11
C ASP A 67 8.11 -4.77 -4.93
N PRO A 68 9.33 -4.44 -4.43
CA PRO A 68 9.51 -3.63 -3.24
C PRO A 68 9.04 -2.17 -3.41
N GLU A 69 8.99 -1.67 -4.64
CA GLU A 69 8.51 -0.31 -4.94
C GLU A 69 6.99 -0.27 -5.14
N SER A 70 6.34 -1.42 -5.24
CA SER A 70 4.89 -1.48 -5.37
C SER A 70 4.19 -1.16 -4.05
N ASP A 71 3.23 -0.24 -4.13
CA ASP A 71 2.32 0.00 -3.02
C ASP A 71 1.37 -1.21 -2.89
N VAL A 72 1.08 -1.59 -1.65
CA VAL A 72 0.26 -2.77 -1.36
C VAL A 72 -0.84 -2.42 -0.37
N SER A 73 -2.06 -2.81 -0.71
CA SER A 73 -3.17 -2.79 0.22
C SER A 73 -3.25 -4.12 0.95
N ILE A 74 -3.36 -4.07 2.28
CA ILE A 74 -3.51 -5.24 3.13
C ILE A 74 -4.92 -5.20 3.72
N VAL A 75 -5.66 -6.28 3.55
CA VAL A 75 -6.98 -6.48 4.16
C VAL A 75 -6.91 -7.72 5.04
N ALA A 76 -7.11 -7.59 6.34
CA ALA A 76 -7.23 -8.74 7.23
C ALA A 76 -8.67 -9.25 7.25
N VAL A 77 -8.85 -10.57 7.39
CA VAL A 77 -10.16 -11.18 7.57
C VAL A 77 -10.36 -11.46 9.05
N VAL A 78 -11.38 -10.84 9.64
CA VAL A 78 -11.74 -10.96 11.07
C VAL A 78 -13.21 -11.34 11.14
N ASP A 79 -13.52 -12.50 11.73
CA ASP A 79 -14.89 -13.01 11.82
C ASP A 79 -15.66 -13.05 10.47
N GLY A 80 -14.91 -13.21 9.37
CA GLY A 80 -15.45 -13.22 7.99
C GLY A 80 -15.60 -11.83 7.36
N GLU A 81 -15.27 -10.75 8.07
CA GLU A 81 -15.27 -9.38 7.56
C GLU A 81 -13.86 -8.91 7.19
N GLY A 82 -13.74 -8.18 6.08
CA GLY A 82 -12.49 -7.60 5.62
C GLY A 82 -12.20 -6.26 6.28
N VAL A 83 -11.11 -6.16 7.03
CA VAL A 83 -10.64 -4.94 7.70
C VAL A 83 -9.36 -4.44 7.04
N GLN A 84 -9.38 -3.22 6.50
CA GLN A 84 -8.22 -2.64 5.83
C GLN A 84 -7.16 -2.18 6.84
N LEU A 85 -5.92 -2.65 6.66
CA LEU A 85 -4.77 -2.30 7.50
C LEU A 85 -3.96 -1.18 6.85
N ASN A 86 -4.35 0.07 7.11
CA ASN A 86 -3.73 1.27 6.54
C ASN A 86 -2.98 2.14 7.57
N SER A 87 -2.98 1.75 8.84
CA SER A 87 -2.36 2.51 9.92
C SER A 87 -1.84 1.59 11.02
N ASP A 88 -0.82 2.06 11.77
CA ASP A 88 -0.30 1.34 12.94
C ASP A 88 -1.39 1.08 13.99
N ALA A 89 -2.33 2.01 14.16
CA ALA A 89 -3.44 1.85 15.08
C ALA A 89 -4.35 0.68 14.68
N ALA A 90 -4.72 0.58 13.40
CA ALA A 90 -5.53 -0.52 12.89
C ALA A 90 -4.83 -1.88 13.05
N VAL A 91 -3.53 -1.94 12.75
CA VAL A 91 -2.74 -3.17 12.94
C VAL A 91 -2.63 -3.51 14.43
N ALA A 92 -2.35 -2.55 15.29
CA ALA A 92 -2.23 -2.77 16.73
C ALA A 92 -3.54 -3.23 17.37
N GLU A 93 -4.67 -2.64 17.00
CA GLU A 93 -6.00 -3.03 17.46
C GLU A 93 -6.32 -4.48 17.06
N LEU A 94 -6.07 -4.82 15.81
CA LEU A 94 -6.27 -6.17 15.31
C LEU A 94 -5.38 -7.20 16.05
N LEU A 95 -4.10 -6.89 16.21
CA LEU A 95 -3.17 -7.77 16.91
C LEU A 95 -3.54 -7.93 18.40
N GLN A 96 -4.09 -6.90 19.04
CA GLN A 96 -4.62 -7.00 20.41
C GLN A 96 -5.86 -7.89 20.48
N HIS A 97 -6.74 -7.82 19.48
CA HIS A 97 -7.90 -8.69 19.38
C HIS A 97 -7.48 -10.16 19.23
N LEU A 98 -6.54 -10.44 18.32
CA LEU A 98 -6.03 -11.79 18.07
C LEU A 98 -5.20 -12.36 19.23
N ASP A 99 -4.56 -11.52 20.05
CA ASP A 99 -3.89 -11.97 21.27
C ASP A 99 -4.88 -12.49 22.34
N GLN A 100 -6.14 -12.06 22.30
CA GLN A 100 -7.21 -12.54 23.17
C GLN A 100 -7.93 -13.77 22.59
N ALA A 101 -7.79 -14.01 21.28
CA ALA A 101 -8.36 -15.15 20.60
C ALA A 101 -7.59 -16.44 20.90
N SER A 102 -8.31 -17.57 20.84
CA SER A 102 -7.72 -18.91 21.05
C SER A 102 -6.81 -19.34 19.90
N ALA A 103 -7.06 -18.84 18.69
CA ALA A 103 -6.21 -19.02 17.52
C ALA A 103 -5.48 -17.72 17.19
N LYS A 104 -4.15 -17.78 17.11
CA LYS A 104 -3.27 -16.65 16.78
C LYS A 104 -2.90 -16.65 15.30
N VAL A 105 -3.89 -16.80 14.44
CA VAL A 105 -3.71 -16.78 12.98
C VAL A 105 -4.44 -15.58 12.42
N MET A 106 -3.73 -14.75 11.68
CA MET A 106 -4.28 -13.63 10.94
C MET A 106 -4.30 -13.97 9.46
N GLU A 107 -5.50 -14.07 8.89
CA GLU A 107 -5.67 -14.22 7.45
C GLU A 107 -5.67 -12.84 6.81
N VAL A 108 -4.84 -12.63 5.78
CA VAL A 108 -4.74 -11.36 5.08
C VAL A 108 -4.78 -11.56 3.56
N THR A 109 -5.48 -10.68 2.88
CA THR A 109 -5.40 -10.51 1.43
C THR A 109 -4.50 -9.33 1.13
N VAL A 110 -3.56 -9.53 0.21
CA VAL A 110 -2.63 -8.51 -0.26
C VAL A 110 -2.91 -8.27 -1.74
N ALA A 111 -3.22 -7.04 -2.08
CA ALA A 111 -3.41 -6.61 -3.46
C ALA A 111 -2.44 -5.48 -3.79
N ARG A 112 -1.96 -5.47 -5.04
CA ARG A 112 -1.16 -4.36 -5.54
C ARG A 112 -2.03 -3.11 -5.62
N GLN A 113 -1.66 -2.07 -4.88
CA GLN A 113 -2.34 -0.81 -4.94
C GLN A 113 -1.81 -0.03 -6.14
N VAL A 114 -2.52 -0.11 -7.26
CA VAL A 114 -2.26 0.78 -8.40
C VAL A 114 -2.72 2.17 -8.00
N ARG A 115 -1.82 2.97 -7.44
CA ARG A 115 -2.04 4.41 -7.36
C ARG A 115 -1.99 4.93 -8.79
N GLU A 116 -3.16 5.17 -9.38
CA GLU A 116 -3.23 5.92 -10.62
C GLU A 116 -2.60 7.29 -10.36
N ALA A 117 -1.39 7.48 -10.87
CA ALA A 117 -0.71 8.75 -10.77
C ALA A 117 -1.59 9.80 -11.46
N MET A 118 -1.89 10.89 -10.75
CA MET A 118 -2.52 12.05 -11.35
C MET A 118 -1.48 12.65 -12.31
N VAL A 119 -1.84 12.73 -13.59
CA VAL A 119 -1.03 13.31 -14.64
C VAL A 119 -1.42 14.77 -14.76
N THR A 120 -0.46 15.67 -14.54
CA THR A 120 -0.65 17.10 -14.77
C THR A 120 -0.02 17.49 -16.10
N VAL A 121 -0.80 18.08 -17.00
CA VAL A 121 -0.34 18.63 -18.28
C VAL A 121 -0.46 20.15 -18.25
N SER A 122 0.51 20.83 -18.85
CA SER A 122 0.42 22.28 -19.12
C SER A 122 0.02 22.47 -20.58
N LEU A 123 -1.06 23.19 -20.80
CA LEU A 123 -1.66 23.45 -22.10
C LEU A 123 -1.50 24.93 -22.43
N ASP A 124 -0.86 25.24 -23.54
CA ASP A 124 -0.78 26.60 -24.07
C ASP A 124 -1.95 26.82 -25.04
N LEU A 125 -2.98 27.52 -24.57
CA LEU A 125 -4.19 27.85 -25.30
C LEU A 125 -3.99 29.15 -26.05
N HIS A 126 -4.40 29.17 -27.31
CA HIS A 126 -4.33 30.36 -28.15
C HIS A 126 -5.76 30.79 -28.48
N PHE A 127 -6.19 31.95 -27.98
CA PHE A 127 -7.51 32.51 -28.22
C PHE A 127 -7.39 33.99 -28.57
N GLU A 128 -8.02 34.42 -29.66
CA GLU A 128 -8.04 35.82 -30.13
C GLU A 128 -6.66 36.52 -30.25
N GLY A 129 -5.59 35.76 -30.46
CA GLY A 129 -4.23 36.29 -30.58
C GLY A 129 -3.47 36.39 -29.26
N GLU A 130 -4.07 35.96 -28.15
CA GLU A 130 -3.43 35.82 -26.85
C GLU A 130 -3.14 34.34 -26.54
N THR A 131 -2.00 34.09 -25.87
CA THR A 131 -1.63 32.74 -25.41
C THR A 131 -1.76 32.68 -23.89
N GLY A 132 -2.71 31.87 -23.40
CA GLY A 132 -2.88 31.54 -21.98
C GLY A 132 -2.32 30.15 -21.67
N ARG A 133 -1.75 29.94 -20.48
CA ARG A 133 -1.29 28.62 -20.03
C ARG A 133 -2.18 28.10 -18.91
N VAL A 134 -2.77 26.93 -19.12
CA VAL A 134 -3.59 26.23 -18.12
C VAL A 134 -2.91 24.94 -17.70
N GLN A 135 -3.02 24.59 -16.42
CA GLN A 135 -2.54 23.31 -15.89
C GLN A 135 -3.74 22.41 -15.60
N PHE A 136 -3.85 21.31 -16.33
CA PHE A 136 -4.93 20.35 -16.18
C PHE A 136 -4.42 19.06 -15.57
N SER A 137 -5.09 18.55 -14.54
CA SER A 137 -4.69 17.33 -13.83
C SER A 137 -5.75 16.24 -13.94
N PHE A 138 -5.36 15.04 -14.39
CA PHE A 138 -6.30 13.95 -14.65
C PHE A 138 -5.75 12.57 -14.27
N ARG A 139 -6.63 11.57 -14.20
CA ARG A 139 -6.23 10.16 -14.07
C ARG A 139 -6.23 9.50 -15.45
N PRO A 140 -5.24 8.67 -15.80
CA PRO A 140 -5.16 8.03 -17.12
C PRO A 140 -6.38 7.18 -17.51
N THR A 141 -7.14 6.70 -16.53
CA THR A 141 -8.36 5.91 -16.72
C THR A 141 -9.64 6.74 -16.80
N ASP A 142 -9.53 8.06 -16.71
CA ASP A 142 -10.67 8.95 -16.78
C ASP A 142 -11.25 8.96 -18.20
N THR A 143 -12.39 8.29 -18.37
CA THR A 143 -13.10 8.19 -19.66
C THR A 143 -13.75 9.51 -20.09
N ARG A 144 -13.84 10.50 -19.20
CA ARG A 144 -14.47 11.82 -19.45
C ARG A 144 -13.46 12.96 -19.40
N LEU A 145 -12.20 12.66 -19.68
CA LEU A 145 -11.11 13.62 -19.64
C LEU A 145 -11.37 14.88 -20.46
N LEU A 146 -11.93 14.73 -21.66
CA LEU A 146 -12.25 15.86 -22.54
C LEU A 146 -13.35 16.75 -21.96
N ASP A 147 -14.37 16.17 -21.31
CA ASP A 147 -15.45 16.93 -20.71
C ASP A 147 -14.94 17.72 -19.48
N SER A 148 -14.11 17.07 -18.65
CA SER A 148 -13.46 17.69 -17.50
C SER A 148 -12.53 18.84 -17.92
N LEU A 149 -11.73 18.64 -18.97
CA LEU A 149 -10.87 19.68 -19.51
C LEU A 149 -11.69 20.85 -20.05
N LYS A 150 -12.74 20.59 -20.85
CA LYS A 150 -13.62 21.65 -21.37
C LYS A 150 -14.29 22.45 -20.25
N GLN A 151 -14.69 21.78 -19.17
CA GLN A 151 -15.28 22.45 -18.02
C GLN A 151 -14.28 23.34 -17.27
N GLU A 152 -13.04 22.88 -17.10
CA GLU A 152 -11.97 23.66 -16.45
C GLU A 152 -11.58 24.88 -17.29
N LEU A 153 -11.45 24.70 -18.61
CA LEU A 153 -11.16 25.79 -19.54
C LEU A 153 -12.27 26.85 -19.59
N ARG A 154 -13.54 26.45 -19.48
CA ARG A 154 -14.66 27.39 -19.38
C ARG A 154 -14.60 28.24 -18.10
N GLY A 155 -14.18 27.65 -16.99
CA GLY A 155 -14.02 28.35 -15.72
C GLY A 155 -12.87 29.36 -15.73
N ASP A 156 -11.74 28.98 -16.32
CA ASP A 156 -10.53 29.83 -16.36
C ASP A 156 -10.61 30.95 -17.42
N LEU A 157 -11.35 30.72 -18.52
CA LEU A 157 -11.51 31.69 -19.62
C LEU A 157 -12.77 32.55 -19.51
N ASP A 158 -13.56 32.41 -18.44
CA ASP A 158 -14.85 33.13 -18.21
C ASP A 158 -15.78 33.10 -19.45
N LEU A 159 -15.82 31.95 -20.13
CA LEU A 159 -16.61 31.77 -21.35
C LEU A 159 -18.08 31.53 -20.98
N GLU A 160 -18.94 32.54 -21.17
CA GLU A 160 -20.39 32.44 -20.97
C GLU A 160 -21.12 31.90 -22.23
N GLY A 161 -21.62 30.67 -22.18
CA GLY A 161 -22.54 30.13 -23.20
C GLY A 161 -21.99 28.99 -24.06
N ASP A 162 -22.71 28.66 -25.13
CA ASP A 162 -22.42 27.54 -26.05
C ASP A 162 -21.27 27.86 -27.04
N ASP A 163 -20.32 28.68 -26.59
CA ASP A 163 -19.08 28.92 -27.31
C ASP A 163 -18.32 27.58 -27.34
N ALA A 164 -18.41 26.94 -28.50
CA ALA A 164 -17.86 25.63 -28.74
C ALA A 164 -16.33 25.72 -28.70
N LEU A 165 -15.73 25.27 -27.60
CA LEU A 165 -14.37 24.77 -27.59
C LEU A 165 -14.37 23.50 -28.47
N GLU A 166 -14.10 23.66 -29.77
CA GLU A 166 -13.87 22.57 -30.72
C GLU A 166 -12.57 21.82 -30.39
#